data_AF-A0A9P7AIL1-F1
#
_entry.id   AF-A0A9P7AIL1-F1
#
_cell.length_a   1.000
_cell.length_b   1.000
_cell.length_c   1.000
_cell.angle_alpha   90.00
_cell.angle_beta   90.00
_cell.angle_gamma   90.00
#
_symmetry.space_group_name_H-M   'P 1'
#
loop_
_entity.id
_entity.type
_entity.pdbx_description
1 polymer ?
#
loop_
_entity_poly.entity_id
_entity_poly.type
_entity_poly.pdbx_seq_one_letter_code
_entity_poly.pdbx_strand_id
1 'polypeptide(L)'
;MSTPFPSDKTAKQAPESVPQPVKGAENPSLVDPSDALGFPEGGFTAWGTVLGASLIQFCGFGYNGAYGVFQGKHIYFYTQTYLTNSTPSAIAWIGSVNAFLILSVGIVSGRMVDQGAFYSVMRIGCLLQCLFFLILSLAKPDEYYQASLVSIFLFQGIGLGIAIGLTNVPSIAIVSHHFQRRRAVAMGIVVAGSSLGAILHPVMLNNLINGRLGFANGVRASAALNGGLLFIANLLLRTRLPPQPKAVSYTRVLRNSSRDGAYMCACVGMAAFEFGYFFETFYLQLDSTLHGLSQGFSFYSLTIFSSGSFIGRLTVGFVSAYVGIRGPFWNHVSGLT
;
A
#
# COMPACT_ATOMS: atom_id res chain seq x y z
N MET A 1 -21.43 75.41 -28.74
CA MET A 1 -20.71 74.99 -27.51
C MET A 1 -21.70 74.28 -26.59
N SER A 2 -21.24 73.24 -25.92
CA SER A 2 -21.93 72.03 -25.46
C SER A 2 -22.48 72.04 -24.01
N THR A 3 -23.75 71.61 -23.84
CA THR A 3 -24.37 70.72 -22.78
C THR A 3 -24.22 71.03 -21.27
N PRO A 4 -24.98 70.38 -20.32
CA PRO A 4 -26.42 69.98 -20.29
C PRO A 4 -27.12 70.14 -18.89
N PHE A 5 -28.40 69.73 -18.82
CA PHE A 5 -29.42 69.66 -17.75
C PHE A 5 -29.08 68.94 -16.42
N PRO A 6 -29.93 69.11 -15.36
CA PRO A 6 -30.74 67.97 -14.84
C PRO A 6 -32.21 68.30 -14.43
N SER A 7 -33.04 67.26 -14.27
CA SER A 7 -34.52 67.29 -14.13
C SER A 7 -35.05 66.83 -12.75
N ASP A 8 -36.12 67.50 -12.26
CA ASP A 8 -37.42 66.99 -11.71
C ASP A 8 -37.47 65.65 -10.91
N LYS A 9 -38.29 65.40 -9.86
CA LYS A 9 -39.36 66.10 -9.10
C LYS A 9 -39.92 65.12 -8.02
N THR A 10 -40.57 65.66 -6.97
CA THR A 10 -41.68 65.06 -6.12
C THR A 10 -41.45 63.78 -5.29
N ALA A 11 -42.22 63.40 -4.26
CA ALA A 11 -42.93 64.00 -3.12
C ALA A 11 -43.73 62.86 -2.43
N LYS A 12 -43.91 62.96 -1.09
CA LYS A 12 -44.91 62.29 -0.21
C LYS A 12 -44.61 60.91 0.44
N GLN A 13 -44.63 60.94 1.78
CA GLN A 13 -44.83 59.81 2.72
C GLN A 13 -46.33 59.59 3.01
N ALA A 14 -46.70 58.32 3.29
CA ALA A 14 -47.83 57.91 4.15
C ALA A 14 -47.53 56.51 4.76
N PRO A 15 -48.08 56.15 5.94
CA PRO A 15 -47.59 55.03 6.75
C PRO A 15 -48.47 53.75 6.74
N GLU A 16 -47.81 52.64 7.10
CA GLU A 16 -48.27 51.46 7.86
C GLU A 16 -49.39 50.54 7.30
N SER A 17 -49.02 49.31 6.92
CA SER A 17 -49.86 48.12 7.08
C SER A 17 -49.00 46.86 7.22
N VAL A 18 -49.13 46.16 8.35
CA VAL A 18 -48.58 44.81 8.57
C VAL A 18 -49.66 43.79 8.19
N PRO A 19 -49.32 42.79 7.34
CA PRO A 19 -49.92 41.47 7.55
C PRO A 19 -48.95 40.28 7.35
N GLN A 20 -48.76 39.55 8.47
CA GLN A 20 -48.73 38.09 8.66
C GLN A 20 -47.61 37.18 8.06
N PRO A 21 -47.21 36.13 8.82
CA PRO A 21 -46.01 35.34 8.54
C PRO A 21 -46.24 34.28 7.46
N VAL A 22 -45.35 34.24 6.47
CA VAL A 22 -45.26 33.14 5.50
C VAL A 22 -44.78 31.89 6.24
N LYS A 23 -45.68 30.91 6.39
CA LYS A 23 -45.36 29.54 6.83
C LYS A 23 -44.45 28.88 5.80
N GLY A 24 -43.33 28.32 6.27
CA GLY A 24 -42.60 27.26 5.57
C GLY A 24 -41.45 27.70 4.68
N ALA A 25 -40.57 28.59 5.15
CA ALA A 25 -39.20 28.57 4.67
C ALA A 25 -38.46 27.47 5.44
N GLU A 26 -38.28 26.32 4.79
CA GLU A 26 -37.37 25.28 5.25
C GLU A 26 -36.00 25.90 5.50
N ASN A 27 -35.59 25.87 6.75
CA ASN A 27 -34.33 26.39 7.22
C ASN A 27 -33.20 25.61 6.51
N PRO A 28 -32.31 26.21 5.69
CA PRO A 28 -31.19 25.51 5.09
C PRO A 28 -30.14 25.24 6.18
N SER A 29 -30.48 24.34 7.08
CA SER A 29 -29.62 23.88 8.17
C SER A 29 -28.93 22.63 7.68
N LEU A 30 -27.61 22.72 7.49
CA LEU A 30 -26.67 21.60 7.48
C LEU A 30 -26.76 20.68 6.25
N VAL A 31 -26.47 21.21 5.06
CA VAL A 31 -25.76 20.36 4.09
C VAL A 31 -24.36 20.15 4.67
N ASP A 32 -24.12 18.97 5.25
CA ASP A 32 -22.78 18.55 5.62
C ASP A 32 -21.89 18.67 4.37
N PRO A 33 -20.73 19.36 4.43
CA PRO A 33 -19.81 19.44 3.30
C PRO A 33 -19.38 18.06 2.74
N SER A 34 -19.72 16.96 3.44
CA SER A 34 -19.61 15.58 2.98
C SER A 34 -20.46 15.23 1.75
N ASP A 35 -21.62 15.87 1.53
CA ASP A 35 -22.49 15.62 0.38
C ASP A 35 -22.08 16.41 -0.88
N ALA A 36 -21.35 17.51 -0.72
CA ALA A 36 -20.90 18.35 -1.84
C ALA A 36 -19.87 17.65 -2.76
N LEU A 37 -19.25 16.56 -2.30
CA LEU A 37 -18.23 15.78 -3.03
C LEU A 37 -18.67 14.34 -3.34
N GLY A 38 -19.98 14.02 -3.29
CA GLY A 38 -20.61 12.78 -3.76
C GLY A 38 -19.68 11.56 -3.89
N PHE A 39 -19.22 10.98 -2.77
CA PHE A 39 -18.41 9.76 -2.80
C PHE A 39 -19.31 8.59 -3.22
N PRO A 40 -19.01 7.87 -4.32
CA PRO A 40 -19.78 6.70 -4.73
C PRO A 40 -19.42 5.54 -3.82
N GLU A 41 -19.88 5.59 -2.57
CA GLU A 41 -19.70 4.48 -1.64
C GLU A 41 -20.39 3.25 -2.23
N GLY A 42 -19.59 2.22 -2.53
CA GLY A 42 -20.11 0.91 -2.89
C GLY A 42 -20.48 0.68 -4.36
N GLY A 43 -20.11 1.58 -5.28
CA GLY A 43 -20.26 1.29 -6.71
C GLY A 43 -19.35 0.15 -7.19
N PHE A 44 -19.74 -0.55 -8.27
CA PHE A 44 -18.93 -1.61 -8.89
C PHE A 44 -17.50 -1.15 -9.21
N THR A 45 -17.34 0.11 -9.64
CA THR A 45 -16.04 0.72 -9.91
C THR A 45 -15.18 0.89 -8.65
N ALA A 46 -15.81 1.26 -7.51
CA ALA A 46 -15.11 1.47 -6.24
C ALA A 46 -14.64 0.14 -5.66
N TRP A 47 -15.49 -0.88 -5.64
CA TRP A 47 -15.12 -2.23 -5.21
C TRP A 47 -14.17 -2.93 -6.19
N GLY A 48 -14.31 -2.69 -7.49
CA GLY A 48 -13.34 -3.12 -8.49
C GLY A 48 -11.95 -2.54 -8.23
N THR A 49 -11.88 -1.25 -7.88
CA THR A 49 -10.60 -0.61 -7.51
C THR A 49 -10.01 -1.20 -6.23
N VAL A 50 -10.85 -1.55 -5.23
CA VAL A 50 -10.41 -2.27 -4.01
C VAL A 50 -9.82 -3.64 -4.36
N LEU A 51 -10.50 -4.40 -5.22
CA LEU A 51 -9.99 -5.70 -5.66
C LEU A 51 -8.67 -5.55 -6.42
N GLY A 52 -8.58 -4.60 -7.36
CA GLY A 52 -7.35 -4.33 -8.10
C GLY A 52 -6.19 -3.91 -7.19
N ALA A 53 -6.44 -3.03 -6.21
CA ALA A 53 -5.45 -2.65 -5.22
C ALA A 53 -5.03 -3.84 -4.34
N SER A 54 -5.97 -4.68 -3.92
CA SER A 54 -5.69 -5.90 -3.16
C SER A 54 -4.84 -6.90 -3.95
N LEU A 55 -5.04 -7.03 -5.27
CA LEU A 55 -4.22 -7.87 -6.13
C LEU A 55 -2.78 -7.34 -6.28
N ILE A 56 -2.61 -6.03 -6.36
CA ILE A 56 -1.26 -5.41 -6.35
C ILE A 56 -0.56 -5.68 -5.03
N GLN A 57 -1.26 -5.54 -3.90
CA GLN A 57 -0.72 -5.86 -2.58
C GLN A 57 -0.34 -7.34 -2.44
N PHE A 58 -1.17 -8.23 -2.97
CA PHE A 58 -0.92 -9.66 -3.02
C PHE A 58 0.40 -9.97 -3.76
N CYS A 59 0.56 -9.44 -4.98
CA CYS A 59 1.73 -9.69 -5.83
C CYS A 59 3.00 -8.93 -5.39
N GLY A 60 2.85 -7.78 -4.74
CA GLY A 60 3.98 -6.96 -4.28
C GLY A 60 4.45 -7.39 -2.90
N PHE A 61 3.77 -6.88 -1.86
CA PHE A 61 4.13 -7.12 -0.48
C PHE A 61 3.97 -8.59 -0.07
N GLY A 62 2.96 -9.29 -0.60
CA GLY A 62 2.78 -10.72 -0.36
C GLY A 62 3.91 -11.58 -0.95
N TYR A 63 4.43 -11.22 -2.11
CA TYR A 63 5.59 -11.91 -2.70
C TYR A 63 6.88 -11.66 -1.91
N ASN A 64 7.05 -10.47 -1.30
CA ASN A 64 8.18 -10.22 -0.39
C ASN A 64 8.17 -11.19 0.81
N GLY A 65 7.00 -11.53 1.36
CA GLY A 65 6.88 -12.57 2.39
C GLY A 65 7.37 -13.95 1.94
N ALA A 66 7.27 -14.28 0.65
CA ALA A 66 7.81 -15.53 0.10
C ALA A 66 9.33 -15.54 -0.06
N TYR A 67 10.00 -14.40 0.08
CA TYR A 67 11.45 -14.30 0.09
C TYR A 67 12.06 -15.21 1.18
N GLY A 68 11.43 -15.36 2.34
CA GLY A 68 11.91 -16.25 3.41
C GLY A 68 12.08 -17.70 2.97
N VAL A 69 11.17 -18.22 2.13
CA VAL A 69 11.30 -19.59 1.57
C VAL A 69 12.45 -19.68 0.58
N PHE A 70 12.62 -18.66 -0.27
CA PHE A 70 13.79 -18.60 -1.16
C PHE A 70 15.08 -18.55 -0.36
N GLN A 71 15.13 -17.76 0.72
CA GLN A 71 16.29 -17.65 1.60
C GLN A 71 16.58 -18.97 2.31
N GLY A 72 15.62 -19.61 2.96
CA GLY A 72 15.82 -20.90 3.62
C GLY A 72 16.25 -22.01 2.66
N LYS A 73 15.68 -22.04 1.45
CA LYS A 73 16.05 -23.01 0.42
C LYS A 73 17.39 -22.69 -0.26
N HIS A 74 17.68 -21.41 -0.54
CA HIS A 74 19.00 -20.98 -1.02
C HIS A 74 20.06 -21.29 0.03
N ILE A 75 19.82 -21.01 1.31
CA ILE A 75 20.72 -21.38 2.41
C ILE A 75 20.92 -22.90 2.39
N TYR A 76 19.85 -23.71 2.41
CA TYR A 76 19.99 -25.16 2.38
C TYR A 76 20.76 -25.67 1.14
N PHE A 77 20.43 -25.17 -0.06
CA PHE A 77 21.06 -25.58 -1.32
C PHE A 77 22.49 -25.07 -1.45
N TYR A 78 22.80 -23.88 -0.91
CA TYR A 78 24.15 -23.32 -0.90
C TYR A 78 25.04 -23.96 0.16
N THR A 79 24.49 -24.25 1.34
CA THR A 79 25.18 -24.98 2.41
C THR A 79 25.46 -26.43 2.02
N GLN A 80 24.56 -27.09 1.27
CA GLN A 80 24.72 -28.48 0.86
C GLN A 80 25.53 -28.66 -0.44
N THR A 81 25.38 -27.77 -1.42
CA THR A 81 25.93 -27.99 -2.78
C THR A 81 27.13 -27.08 -3.11
N TYR A 82 27.25 -25.88 -2.51
CA TYR A 82 28.21 -24.86 -2.99
C TYR A 82 28.64 -23.81 -1.95
N LEU A 83 29.61 -24.14 -1.09
CA LEU A 83 30.53 -23.23 -0.36
C LEU A 83 30.30 -23.00 1.16
N THR A 84 31.29 -23.49 1.89
CA THR A 84 32.00 -22.99 3.08
C THR A 84 32.34 -21.48 3.10
N ASN A 85 31.84 -20.63 2.19
CA ASN A 85 32.37 -19.28 1.95
C ASN A 85 31.35 -18.18 1.60
N SER A 86 30.04 -18.45 1.66
CA SER A 86 29.01 -17.41 1.50
C SER A 86 28.38 -17.06 2.85
N THR A 87 28.61 -15.83 3.33
CA THR A 87 28.13 -15.40 4.65
C THR A 87 26.60 -15.20 4.63
N PRO A 88 25.83 -15.73 5.60
CA PRO A 88 24.38 -15.50 5.72
C PRO A 88 23.96 -14.02 5.67
N SER A 89 24.86 -13.13 6.11
CA SER A 89 24.72 -11.67 6.00
C SER A 89 24.48 -11.18 4.56
N ALA A 90 25.20 -11.73 3.56
CA ALA A 90 25.06 -11.30 2.16
C ALA A 90 23.65 -11.56 1.60
N ILE A 91 22.99 -12.63 2.08
CA ILE A 91 21.63 -12.98 1.67
C ILE A 91 20.62 -12.07 2.39
N ALA A 92 20.82 -11.82 3.69
CA ALA A 92 19.97 -10.90 4.46
C ALA A 92 19.95 -9.48 3.87
N TRP A 93 21.06 -9.02 3.27
CA TRP A 93 21.13 -7.74 2.57
C TRP A 93 20.16 -7.62 1.39
N ILE A 94 19.92 -8.69 0.63
CA ILE A 94 18.99 -8.67 -0.51
C ILE A 94 17.56 -8.36 -0.03
N GLY A 95 17.07 -9.09 0.99
CA GLY A 95 15.75 -8.88 1.55
C GLY A 95 15.60 -7.52 2.23
N SER A 96 16.63 -7.09 2.97
CA SER A 96 16.64 -5.81 3.69
C SER A 96 16.61 -4.60 2.73
N VAL A 97 17.43 -4.64 1.68
CA VAL A 97 17.44 -3.58 0.65
C VAL A 97 16.12 -3.55 -0.12
N ASN A 98 15.55 -4.72 -0.42
CA ASN A 98 14.23 -4.78 -1.04
C ASN A 98 13.16 -4.09 -0.18
N ALA A 99 13.05 -4.46 1.11
CA ALA A 99 12.10 -3.87 2.04
C ALA A 99 12.30 -2.34 2.19
N PHE A 100 13.56 -1.91 2.32
CA PHE A 100 13.92 -0.49 2.39
C PHE A 100 13.46 0.29 1.14
N LEU A 101 13.68 -0.26 -0.06
CA LEU A 101 13.30 0.39 -1.30
C LEU A 101 11.80 0.42 -1.52
N ILE A 102 11.06 -0.63 -1.12
CA ILE A 102 9.59 -0.65 -1.18
C ILE A 102 9.01 0.56 -0.44
N LEU A 103 9.50 0.81 0.77
CA LEU A 103 9.02 1.90 1.62
C LEU A 103 9.53 3.27 1.15
N SER A 104 10.82 3.37 0.81
CA SER A 104 11.44 4.64 0.42
C SER A 104 10.96 5.17 -0.93
N VAL A 105 10.83 4.29 -1.93
CA VAL A 105 10.30 4.65 -3.25
C VAL A 105 8.82 5.03 -3.17
N GLY A 106 8.11 4.55 -2.14
CA GLY A 106 6.77 5.00 -1.79
C GLY A 106 6.61 6.52 -1.65
N ILE A 107 7.65 7.21 -1.15
CA ILE A 107 7.64 8.68 -1.01
C ILE A 107 7.64 9.36 -2.38
N VAL A 108 8.41 8.81 -3.32
CA VAL A 108 8.53 9.34 -4.69
C VAL A 108 7.27 9.02 -5.48
N SER A 109 6.77 7.78 -5.40
CA SER A 109 5.58 7.35 -6.12
C SER A 109 4.32 8.09 -5.66
N GLY A 110 4.17 8.34 -4.35
CA GLY A 110 3.10 9.18 -3.80
C GLY A 110 3.06 10.57 -4.44
N ARG A 111 4.22 11.24 -4.56
CA ARG A 111 4.31 12.54 -5.23
C ARG A 111 3.89 12.52 -6.69
N MET A 112 4.37 11.53 -7.44
CA MET A 112 4.04 11.41 -8.86
C MET A 112 2.54 11.21 -9.05
N VAL A 113 1.89 10.48 -8.14
CA VAL A 113 0.43 10.32 -8.10
C VAL A 113 -0.27 11.63 -7.76
N ASP A 114 0.21 12.37 -6.76
CA ASP A 114 -0.35 13.67 -6.38
C ASP A 114 -0.31 14.68 -7.55
N GLN A 115 0.70 14.59 -8.41
CA GLN A 115 0.84 15.38 -9.64
C GLN A 115 -0.06 14.91 -10.79
N GLY A 116 -0.84 13.84 -10.62
CA GLY A 116 -1.75 13.29 -11.62
C GLY A 116 -1.18 12.20 -12.52
N ALA A 117 0.07 11.74 -12.29
CA ALA A 117 0.70 10.71 -13.10
C ALA A 117 0.34 9.27 -12.68
N PHE A 118 -0.86 9.05 -12.10
CA PHE A 118 -1.23 7.76 -11.51
C PHE A 118 -1.15 6.58 -12.48
N TYR A 119 -1.80 6.67 -13.64
CA TYR A 119 -1.82 5.56 -14.60
C TYR A 119 -0.42 5.25 -15.14
N SER A 120 0.41 6.27 -15.35
CA SER A 120 1.78 6.10 -15.81
C SER A 120 2.63 5.38 -14.76
N VAL A 121 2.58 5.82 -13.50
CA VAL A 121 3.30 5.19 -12.39
C VAL A 121 2.86 3.74 -12.19
N MET A 122 1.55 3.49 -12.21
CA MET A 122 1.01 2.14 -12.00
C MET A 122 1.42 1.18 -13.12
N ARG A 123 1.29 1.60 -14.39
CA ARG A 123 1.67 0.78 -15.56
C ARG A 123 3.17 0.51 -15.58
N ILE A 124 4.00 1.54 -15.34
CA ILE A 124 5.45 1.40 -15.30
C ILE A 124 5.87 0.47 -14.17
N GLY A 125 5.32 0.65 -12.97
CA GLY A 125 5.62 -0.20 -11.82
C GLY A 125 5.22 -1.66 -12.05
N CYS A 126 4.03 -1.91 -12.61
CA CYS A 126 3.59 -3.27 -12.92
C CYS A 126 4.42 -3.93 -14.04
N LEU A 127 4.78 -3.18 -15.09
CA LEU A 127 5.66 -3.67 -16.15
C LEU A 127 7.04 -4.01 -15.61
N LEU A 128 7.64 -3.13 -14.81
CA LEU A 128 8.93 -3.39 -14.15
C LEU A 128 8.85 -4.62 -13.25
N GLN A 129 7.77 -4.77 -12.48
CA GLN A 129 7.58 -5.91 -11.59
C GLN A 129 7.50 -7.23 -12.39
N CYS A 130 6.75 -7.26 -13.48
CA CYS A 130 6.70 -8.41 -14.39
C CYS A 130 8.07 -8.70 -15.02
N LEU A 131 8.78 -7.67 -15.49
CA LEU A 131 10.11 -7.83 -16.09
C LEU A 131 11.11 -8.40 -15.09
N PHE A 132 11.15 -7.89 -13.86
CA PHE A 132 12.07 -8.41 -12.84
C PHE A 132 11.71 -9.82 -12.39
N PHE A 133 10.42 -10.19 -12.33
CA PHE A 133 10.03 -11.59 -12.11
C PHE A 133 10.48 -12.52 -13.24
N LEU A 134 10.39 -12.07 -14.51
CA LEU A 134 10.88 -12.84 -15.65
C LEU A 134 12.41 -12.96 -15.66
N ILE A 135 13.14 -11.88 -15.38
CA ILE A 135 14.61 -11.87 -15.28
C ILE A 135 15.07 -12.80 -14.16
N LEU A 136 14.44 -12.74 -12.99
CA LEU A 136 14.73 -13.64 -11.87
C LEU A 136 14.53 -15.11 -12.27
N SER A 137 13.53 -15.37 -13.11
CA SER A 137 13.26 -16.71 -13.62
C SER A 137 14.27 -17.24 -14.65
N LEU A 138 15.07 -16.37 -15.26
CA LEU A 138 16.11 -16.72 -16.23
C LEU A 138 17.48 -16.90 -15.58
N ALA A 139 17.64 -16.54 -14.31
CA ALA A 139 18.88 -16.74 -13.56
C ALA A 139 19.20 -18.24 -13.45
N LYS A 140 20.25 -18.67 -14.16
CA LYS A 140 20.76 -20.05 -14.08
C LYS A 140 21.73 -20.18 -12.90
N PRO A 141 21.69 -21.28 -12.12
CA PRO A 141 22.61 -21.48 -11.00
C PRO A 141 24.05 -21.86 -11.41
N ASP A 142 24.26 -22.38 -12.63
CA ASP A 142 25.30 -23.40 -12.81
C ASP A 142 26.72 -22.96 -13.23
N GLU A 143 26.99 -21.70 -13.62
CA GLU A 143 28.34 -21.37 -14.15
C GLU A 143 29.07 -20.17 -13.52
N TYR A 144 28.39 -19.22 -12.84
CA TYR A 144 29.07 -18.08 -12.21
C TYR A 144 28.37 -17.65 -10.92
N TYR A 145 28.73 -18.28 -9.81
CA TYR A 145 28.06 -18.12 -8.51
C TYR A 145 28.08 -16.68 -7.98
N GLN A 146 29.24 -15.99 -8.05
CA GLN A 146 29.35 -14.59 -7.64
C GLN A 146 28.55 -13.65 -8.57
N ALA A 147 28.59 -13.87 -9.88
CA ALA A 147 27.84 -13.05 -10.83
C ALA A 147 26.31 -13.27 -10.70
N SER A 148 25.88 -14.49 -10.39
CA SER A 148 24.49 -14.85 -10.17
C SER A 148 23.94 -14.23 -8.88
N LEU A 149 24.68 -14.28 -7.77
CA LEU A 149 24.28 -13.61 -6.53
C LEU A 149 24.19 -12.08 -6.69
N VAL A 150 25.15 -11.45 -7.37
CA VAL A 150 25.10 -10.01 -7.66
C VAL A 150 23.90 -9.67 -8.55
N SER A 151 23.62 -10.51 -9.56
CA SER A 151 22.44 -10.32 -10.42
C SER A 151 21.14 -10.47 -9.64
N ILE A 152 21.03 -11.47 -8.74
CA ILE A 152 19.88 -11.65 -7.87
C ILE A 152 19.73 -10.44 -6.94
N PHE A 153 20.81 -9.94 -6.32
CA PHE A 153 20.75 -8.73 -5.50
C PHE A 153 20.28 -7.51 -6.30
N LEU A 154 20.78 -7.33 -7.52
CA LEU A 154 20.42 -6.19 -8.37
C LEU A 154 18.95 -6.25 -8.81
N PHE A 155 18.48 -7.40 -9.30
CA PHE A 155 17.12 -7.51 -9.84
C PHE A 155 16.06 -7.77 -8.76
N GLN A 156 16.34 -8.62 -7.78
CA GLN A 156 15.41 -8.94 -6.70
C GLN A 156 15.50 -7.95 -5.55
N GLY A 157 16.70 -7.53 -5.14
CA GLY A 157 16.87 -6.53 -4.09
C GLY A 157 16.44 -5.15 -4.58
N ILE A 158 17.15 -4.64 -5.58
CA ILE A 158 16.98 -3.25 -6.04
C ILE A 158 15.82 -3.10 -7.02
N GLY A 159 15.84 -3.86 -8.12
CA GLY A 159 14.84 -3.73 -9.20
C GLY A 159 13.41 -3.97 -8.72
N LEU A 160 13.17 -5.14 -8.11
CA LEU A 160 11.85 -5.51 -7.60
C LEU A 160 11.42 -4.59 -6.44
N GLY A 161 12.34 -4.14 -5.58
CA GLY A 161 12.04 -3.21 -4.50
C GLY A 161 11.52 -1.87 -5.03
N ILE A 162 12.18 -1.32 -6.06
CA ILE A 162 11.72 -0.10 -6.76
C ILE A 162 10.37 -0.33 -7.41
N ALA A 163 10.20 -1.45 -8.15
CA ALA A 163 8.96 -1.74 -8.86
C ALA A 163 7.76 -1.85 -7.91
N ILE A 164 7.91 -2.58 -6.80
CA ILE A 164 6.86 -2.71 -5.78
C ILE A 164 6.63 -1.38 -5.05
N GLY A 165 7.67 -0.61 -4.74
CA GLY A 165 7.51 0.71 -4.12
C GLY A 165 6.76 1.72 -5.01
N LEU A 166 6.90 1.61 -6.33
CA LEU A 166 6.14 2.41 -7.29
C LEU A 166 4.65 2.07 -7.31
N THR A 167 4.25 0.82 -7.06
CA THR A 167 2.84 0.39 -7.13
C THR A 167 2.15 0.38 -5.76
N ASN A 168 2.88 0.10 -4.69
CA ASN A 168 2.37 -0.10 -3.34
C ASN A 168 1.62 1.15 -2.82
N VAL A 169 2.30 2.28 -2.70
CA VAL A 169 1.70 3.52 -2.16
C VAL A 169 0.52 4.00 -3.01
N PRO A 170 0.63 4.08 -4.36
CA PRO A 170 -0.49 4.45 -5.21
C PRO A 170 -1.72 3.55 -5.06
N SER A 171 -1.52 2.24 -4.92
CA SER A 171 -2.62 1.27 -4.78
C SER A 171 -3.44 1.48 -3.50
N ILE A 172 -2.80 1.91 -2.42
CA ILE A 172 -3.47 2.22 -1.14
C ILE A 172 -4.12 3.61 -1.22
N ALA A 173 -3.43 4.58 -1.81
CA ALA A 173 -3.90 5.95 -1.92
C ALA A 173 -5.21 6.04 -2.72
N ILE A 174 -5.31 5.33 -3.85
CA ILE A 174 -6.51 5.40 -4.70
C ILE A 174 -7.78 4.90 -4.03
N VAL A 175 -7.67 3.93 -3.12
CA VAL A 175 -8.82 3.39 -2.38
C VAL A 175 -9.37 4.44 -1.42
N SER A 176 -8.49 5.24 -0.80
CA SER A 176 -8.89 6.33 0.09
C SER A 176 -9.66 7.46 -0.61
N HIS A 177 -9.58 7.53 -1.94
CA HIS A 177 -10.30 8.52 -2.73
C HIS A 177 -11.73 8.09 -3.11
N HIS A 178 -12.02 6.79 -3.05
CA HIS A 178 -13.34 6.24 -3.38
C HIS A 178 -14.24 6.08 -2.14
N PHE A 179 -13.65 5.94 -0.95
CA PHE A 179 -14.38 5.70 0.30
C PHE A 179 -14.02 6.73 1.37
N GLN A 180 -15.04 7.29 2.05
CA GLN A 180 -14.85 8.14 3.24
C GLN A 180 -15.34 7.42 4.49
N ARG A 181 -16.63 7.06 4.56
CA ARG A 181 -17.25 6.43 5.74
C ARG A 181 -16.75 5.00 5.94
N ARG A 182 -16.55 4.26 4.83
CA ARG A 182 -16.05 2.87 4.84
C ARG A 182 -14.54 2.76 4.55
N ARG A 183 -13.80 3.87 4.66
CA ARG A 183 -12.38 3.93 4.30
C ARG A 183 -11.54 2.90 5.05
N ALA A 184 -11.73 2.78 6.36
CA ALA A 184 -10.95 1.84 7.18
C ALA A 184 -11.17 0.38 6.77
N VAL A 185 -12.42 -0.01 6.47
CA VAL A 185 -12.77 -1.35 5.98
C VAL A 185 -12.16 -1.60 4.60
N ALA A 186 -12.31 -0.67 3.67
CA ALA A 186 -11.77 -0.80 2.32
C ALA A 186 -10.23 -0.91 2.31
N MET A 187 -9.55 -0.07 3.10
CA MET A 187 -8.10 -0.16 3.27
C MET A 187 -7.68 -1.46 3.97
N GLY A 188 -8.44 -1.92 4.98
CA GLY A 188 -8.21 -3.21 5.65
C GLY A 188 -8.27 -4.40 4.69
N ILE A 189 -9.25 -4.43 3.77
CA ILE A 189 -9.36 -5.48 2.73
C ILE A 189 -8.14 -5.45 1.79
N VAL A 190 -7.73 -4.27 1.34
CA VAL A 190 -6.56 -4.11 0.47
C VAL A 190 -5.28 -4.63 1.14
N VAL A 191 -5.07 -4.25 2.40
CA VAL A 191 -3.90 -4.68 3.18
C VAL A 191 -3.98 -6.18 3.51
N ALA A 192 -5.18 -6.73 3.75
CA ALA A 192 -5.38 -8.16 3.92
C ALA A 192 -4.95 -8.97 2.66
N GLY A 193 -5.08 -8.39 1.47
CA GLY A 193 -4.55 -8.96 0.23
C GLY A 193 -3.05 -9.29 0.30
N SER A 194 -2.24 -8.44 0.93
CA SER A 194 -0.81 -8.72 1.11
C SER A 194 -0.55 -9.92 2.04
N SER A 195 -1.31 -10.05 3.13
CA SER A 195 -1.19 -11.19 4.04
C SER A 195 -1.60 -12.50 3.36
N LEU A 196 -2.66 -12.47 2.54
CA LEU A 196 -3.07 -13.64 1.75
C LEU A 196 -1.97 -14.04 0.74
N GLY A 197 -1.29 -13.07 0.13
CA GLY A 197 -0.12 -13.31 -0.72
C GLY A 197 1.04 -13.94 0.05
N ALA A 198 1.32 -13.44 1.25
CA ALA A 198 2.36 -13.98 2.13
C ALA A 198 2.04 -15.42 2.62
N ILE A 199 0.77 -15.85 2.59
CA ILE A 199 0.35 -17.23 2.88
C ILE A 199 0.51 -18.11 1.62
N LEU A 200 -0.04 -17.67 0.49
CA LEU A 200 -0.16 -18.48 -0.71
C LEU A 200 1.14 -18.58 -1.50
N HIS A 201 1.92 -17.50 -1.62
CA HIS A 201 3.15 -17.51 -2.41
C HIS A 201 4.20 -18.51 -1.87
N PRO A 202 4.52 -18.57 -0.56
CA PRO A 202 5.40 -19.59 0.01
C PRO A 202 4.96 -21.02 -0.31
N VAL A 203 3.68 -21.32 -0.11
CA VAL A 203 3.10 -22.66 -0.30
C VAL A 203 3.11 -23.05 -1.77
N MET A 204 2.74 -22.12 -2.65
CA MET A 204 2.79 -22.32 -4.10
C MET A 204 4.23 -22.58 -4.55
N LEU A 205 5.18 -21.74 -4.17
CA LEU A 205 6.59 -21.90 -4.55
C LEU A 205 7.17 -23.21 -4.01
N ASN A 206 6.86 -23.60 -2.79
CA ASN A 206 7.31 -24.88 -2.24
C ASN A 206 6.83 -26.06 -3.09
N ASN A 207 5.53 -26.13 -3.39
CA ASN A 207 4.95 -27.20 -4.19
C ASN A 207 5.45 -27.19 -5.64
N LEU A 208 5.62 -26.01 -6.26
CA LEU A 208 6.09 -25.89 -7.63
C LEU A 208 7.57 -26.28 -7.77
N ILE A 209 8.40 -25.88 -6.80
CA ILE A 209 9.84 -26.15 -6.84
C ILE A 209 10.14 -27.59 -6.39
N ASN A 210 9.44 -28.13 -5.40
CA ASN A 210 9.61 -29.51 -4.93
C ASN A 210 8.86 -30.55 -5.79
N GLY A 211 7.92 -30.09 -6.62
CA GLY A 211 7.18 -30.93 -7.55
C GLY A 211 7.96 -31.27 -8.83
N ARG A 212 7.25 -31.83 -9.82
CA ARG A 212 7.82 -32.32 -11.09
C ARG A 212 8.42 -31.24 -11.99
N LEU A 213 8.17 -29.96 -11.71
CA LEU A 213 8.53 -28.82 -12.57
C LEU A 213 9.97 -28.34 -12.36
N GLY A 214 10.55 -28.60 -11.18
CA GLY A 214 11.89 -28.11 -10.81
C GLY A 214 11.95 -26.58 -10.57
N PHE A 215 13.11 -26.09 -10.15
CA PHE A 215 13.31 -24.69 -9.73
C PHE A 215 12.99 -23.67 -10.84
N ALA A 216 13.56 -23.85 -12.03
CA ALA A 216 13.39 -22.89 -13.12
C ALA A 216 11.92 -22.75 -13.57
N ASN A 217 11.21 -23.86 -13.80
CA ASN A 217 9.82 -23.77 -14.26
C ASN A 217 8.85 -23.37 -13.15
N GLY A 218 9.15 -23.69 -11.88
CA GLY A 218 8.37 -23.24 -10.74
C GLY A 218 8.39 -21.72 -10.59
N VAL A 219 9.56 -21.10 -10.75
CA VAL A 219 9.68 -19.63 -10.73
C VAL A 219 8.99 -19.00 -11.95
N ARG A 220 9.06 -19.61 -13.15
CA ARG A 220 8.33 -19.13 -14.35
C ARG A 220 6.82 -19.12 -14.14
N ALA A 221 6.27 -20.20 -13.60
CA ALA A 221 4.84 -20.30 -13.34
C ALA A 221 4.39 -19.27 -12.29
N SER A 222 5.18 -19.05 -11.24
CA SER A 222 4.93 -17.97 -10.26
C SER A 222 4.98 -16.59 -10.92
N ALA A 223 5.96 -16.32 -11.78
CA ALA A 223 6.07 -15.06 -12.50
C ALA A 223 4.88 -14.82 -13.44
N ALA A 224 4.44 -15.84 -14.17
CA ALA A 224 3.28 -15.78 -15.05
C ALA A 224 1.98 -15.51 -14.27
N LEU A 225 1.79 -16.17 -13.12
CA LEU A 225 0.63 -15.92 -12.25
C LEU A 225 0.61 -14.48 -11.74
N ASN A 226 1.73 -13.99 -11.21
CA ASN A 226 1.83 -12.60 -10.75
C ASN A 226 1.61 -11.61 -11.89
N GLY A 227 2.15 -11.86 -13.08
CA GLY A 227 1.92 -11.02 -14.25
C GLY A 227 0.45 -10.97 -14.67
N GLY A 228 -0.25 -12.11 -14.64
CA GLY A 228 -1.68 -12.18 -14.91
C GLY A 228 -2.51 -11.40 -13.88
N LEU A 229 -2.20 -11.53 -12.59
CA LEU A 229 -2.88 -10.79 -11.53
C LEU A 229 -2.63 -9.28 -11.62
N LEU A 230 -1.39 -8.86 -11.91
CA LEU A 230 -1.04 -7.44 -12.12
C LEU A 230 -1.73 -6.86 -13.36
N PHE A 231 -1.90 -7.66 -14.42
CA PHE A 231 -2.65 -7.24 -15.60
C PHE A 231 -4.12 -7.01 -15.26
N ILE A 232 -4.76 -7.95 -14.57
CA ILE A 232 -6.15 -7.81 -14.10
C ILE A 232 -6.29 -6.58 -13.18
N ALA A 233 -5.34 -6.37 -12.26
CA ALA A 233 -5.33 -5.22 -11.37
C ALA A 233 -5.30 -3.89 -12.14
N ASN A 234 -4.48 -3.77 -13.19
CA ASN A 234 -4.43 -2.57 -14.03
C ASN A 234 -5.76 -2.27 -14.74
N LEU A 235 -6.53 -3.30 -15.11
CA LEU A 235 -7.85 -3.12 -15.73
C LEU A 235 -8.92 -2.66 -14.73
N LEU A 236 -8.78 -3.06 -13.46
CA LEU A 236 -9.73 -2.77 -12.40
C LEU A 236 -9.51 -1.39 -11.74
N LEU A 237 -8.27 -0.92 -11.67
CA LEU A 237 -7.93 0.36 -11.05
C LEU A 237 -8.47 1.55 -11.84
N ARG A 238 -9.28 2.40 -11.20
CA ARG A 238 -9.78 3.65 -11.78
C ARG A 238 -9.56 4.85 -10.87
N THR A 239 -8.97 5.92 -11.42
CA THR A 239 -8.81 7.21 -10.73
C THR A 239 -10.10 8.03 -10.80
N ARG A 240 -10.39 8.77 -9.71
CA ARG A 240 -11.55 9.67 -9.63
C ARG A 240 -11.16 11.15 -9.53
N LEU A 241 -10.14 11.47 -8.73
CA LEU A 241 -9.77 12.86 -8.48
C LEU A 241 -8.98 13.45 -9.66
N PRO A 242 -9.30 14.70 -10.07
CA PRO A 242 -8.48 15.41 -11.04
C PRO A 242 -7.09 15.70 -10.44
N PRO A 243 -6.05 15.85 -11.29
CA PRO A 243 -4.71 16.22 -10.85
C PRO A 243 -4.74 17.50 -10.01
N GLN A 244 -4.05 17.50 -8.86
CA GLN A 244 -3.88 18.72 -8.08
C GLN A 244 -2.96 19.68 -8.84
N PRO A 245 -3.40 20.92 -9.17
CA PRO A 245 -2.61 21.83 -9.99
C PRO A 245 -1.39 22.44 -9.29
N LYS A 246 -1.19 22.19 -7.98
CA LYS A 246 -0.06 22.72 -7.22
C LYS A 246 0.75 21.59 -6.59
N ALA A 247 1.98 21.42 -7.06
CA ALA A 247 2.95 20.51 -6.46
C ALA A 247 3.28 20.95 -5.01
N VAL A 248 2.99 20.09 -4.04
CA VAL A 248 3.29 20.37 -2.63
C VAL A 248 4.79 20.22 -2.37
N SER A 249 5.44 21.30 -1.92
CA SER A 249 6.88 21.34 -1.62
C SER A 249 7.27 20.38 -0.49
N TYR A 250 8.24 19.48 -0.76
CA TYR A 250 8.70 18.48 0.22
C TYR A 250 9.29 19.12 1.46
N THR A 251 10.11 20.14 1.28
CA THR A 251 10.81 20.81 2.37
C THR A 251 9.82 21.47 3.32
N ARG A 252 8.69 21.98 2.81
CA ARG A 252 7.62 22.57 3.63
C ARG A 252 6.84 21.50 4.41
N VAL A 253 6.48 20.39 3.76
CA VAL A 253 5.77 19.29 4.43
C VAL A 253 6.67 18.64 5.47
N LEU A 254 7.89 18.27 5.09
CA LEU A 254 8.86 17.65 6.00
C LEU A 254 9.16 18.55 7.20
N ARG A 255 9.33 19.86 6.99
CA ARG A 255 9.56 20.82 8.08
C ARG A 255 8.35 20.98 9.00
N ASN A 256 7.14 20.94 8.46
CA ASN A 256 5.93 21.08 9.26
C ASN A 256 5.64 19.77 10.02
N SER A 257 5.79 18.63 9.37
CA SER A 257 5.65 17.31 9.97
C SER A 257 6.72 17.04 11.03
N SER A 258 7.96 17.48 10.84
CA SER A 258 9.04 17.31 11.83
C SER A 258 8.87 18.17 13.08
N ARG A 259 8.00 19.20 13.03
CA ARG A 259 7.66 20.05 14.18
C ARG A 259 6.46 19.54 14.96
N ASP A 260 5.73 18.57 14.43
CA ASP A 260 4.62 17.92 15.12
C ASP A 260 5.16 16.77 15.98
N GLY A 261 5.20 16.98 17.29
CA GLY A 261 5.71 15.99 18.25
C GLY A 261 4.90 14.69 18.26
N ALA A 262 3.58 14.74 17.99
CA ALA A 262 2.75 13.54 17.93
C ALA A 262 3.05 12.73 16.66
N TYR A 263 3.23 13.40 15.53
CA TYR A 263 3.68 12.77 14.29
C TYR A 263 5.07 12.14 14.44
N MET A 264 6.03 12.86 15.03
CA MET A 264 7.38 12.34 15.25
C MET A 264 7.40 11.15 16.21
N CYS A 265 6.61 11.18 17.28
CA CYS A 265 6.45 10.04 18.18
C CYS A 265 5.87 8.82 17.46
N ALA A 266 4.84 9.01 16.63
CA ALA A 266 4.27 7.95 15.81
C ALA A 266 5.29 7.38 14.81
N CYS A 267 6.11 8.23 14.18
CA CYS A 267 7.18 7.79 13.28
C CYS A 267 8.24 6.94 14.00
N VAL A 268 8.69 7.36 15.18
CA VAL A 268 9.68 6.60 15.97
C VAL A 268 9.08 5.28 16.44
N GLY A 269 7.84 5.29 16.92
CA GLY A 269 7.12 4.07 17.32
C GLY A 269 6.95 3.08 16.17
N MET A 270 6.58 3.58 14.98
CA MET A 270 6.46 2.76 13.77
C MET A 270 7.82 2.19 13.35
N ALA A 271 8.89 2.98 13.41
CA ALA A 271 10.24 2.51 13.08
C ALA A 271 10.71 1.40 14.03
N ALA A 272 10.45 1.54 15.34
CA ALA A 272 10.77 0.51 16.33
C ALA A 272 9.95 -0.78 16.10
N PHE A 273 8.67 -0.65 15.76
CA PHE A 273 7.81 -1.78 15.42
C PHE A 273 8.30 -2.53 14.17
N GLU A 274 8.60 -1.80 13.08
CA GLU A 274 9.07 -2.40 11.83
C GLU A 274 10.40 -3.14 12.00
N PHE A 275 11.31 -2.60 12.83
CA PHE A 275 12.56 -3.27 13.15
C PHE A 275 12.34 -4.66 13.77
N GLY A 276 11.43 -4.76 14.74
CA GLY A 276 11.07 -6.06 15.35
C GLY A 276 10.31 -6.97 14.38
N TYR A 277 9.39 -6.41 13.59
CA TYR A 277 8.55 -7.16 12.67
C TYR A 277 9.37 -7.89 11.58
N PHE A 278 10.33 -7.20 10.95
CA PHE A 278 11.17 -7.83 9.92
C PHE A 278 12.14 -8.86 10.49
N PHE A 279 12.70 -8.60 11.68
CA PHE A 279 13.58 -9.56 12.35
C PHE A 279 12.86 -10.89 12.59
N GLU A 280 11.67 -10.84 13.21
CA GLU A 280 10.85 -12.02 13.44
C GLU A 280 10.51 -12.73 12.12
N THR A 281 10.00 -11.97 11.13
CA THR A 281 9.52 -12.55 9.87
C THR A 281 10.62 -13.30 9.09
N PHE A 282 11.86 -12.80 9.08
CA PHE A 282 12.96 -13.45 8.35
C PHE A 282 13.63 -14.59 9.13
N TYR A 283 13.73 -14.49 10.46
CA TYR A 283 14.48 -15.45 11.27
C TYR A 283 13.62 -16.54 11.92
N LEU A 284 12.29 -16.40 11.96
CA LEU A 284 11.37 -17.39 12.54
C LEU A 284 11.56 -18.82 12.00
N GLN A 285 11.81 -18.96 10.68
CA GLN A 285 12.05 -20.27 10.07
C GLN A 285 13.41 -20.88 10.46
N LEU A 286 14.43 -20.03 10.61
CA LEU A 286 15.76 -20.47 11.04
C LEU A 286 15.73 -20.92 12.50
N ASP A 287 15.11 -20.11 13.36
CA ASP A 287 15.03 -20.36 14.80
C ASP A 287 14.26 -21.65 15.13
N SER A 288 13.12 -21.88 14.46
CA SER A 288 12.36 -23.13 14.59
C SER A 288 13.16 -24.36 14.17
N THR A 289 14.03 -24.23 13.16
CA THR A 289 14.90 -25.33 12.70
C THR A 289 16.04 -25.59 13.69
N LEU A 290 16.64 -24.54 14.28
CA LEU A 290 17.71 -24.66 15.27
C LEU A 290 17.23 -25.36 16.56
N HIS A 291 15.97 -25.16 16.94
CA HIS A 291 15.36 -25.81 18.11
C HIS A 291 14.83 -27.23 17.84
N GLY A 292 15.12 -27.81 16.67
CA GLY A 292 14.78 -29.20 16.35
C GLY A 292 13.30 -29.47 16.11
N LEU A 293 12.51 -28.44 15.77
CA LEU A 293 11.11 -28.62 15.38
C LEU A 293 11.03 -29.31 14.01
N SER A 294 9.89 -29.98 13.74
CA SER A 294 9.71 -30.72 12.50
C SER A 294 9.81 -29.78 11.29
N GLN A 295 10.45 -30.25 10.22
CA GLN A 295 10.66 -29.45 9.00
C GLN A 295 9.34 -28.89 8.48
N GLY A 296 8.27 -29.69 8.52
CA GLY A 296 6.91 -29.26 8.16
C GLY A 296 6.41 -28.11 9.03
N PHE A 297 6.60 -28.18 10.36
CA PHE A 297 6.20 -27.10 11.26
C PHE A 297 6.96 -25.80 10.96
N SER A 298 8.29 -25.84 10.84
CA SER A 298 9.11 -24.67 10.52
C SER A 298 8.69 -23.98 9.21
N PHE A 299 8.29 -24.75 8.19
CA PHE A 299 7.76 -24.19 6.94
C PHE A 299 6.40 -23.52 7.13
N TYR A 300 5.47 -24.15 7.86
CA TYR A 300 4.15 -23.60 8.10
C TYR A 300 4.14 -22.46 9.13
N SER A 301 5.17 -22.29 9.96
CA SER A 301 5.27 -21.20 10.94
C SER A 301 5.03 -19.81 10.33
N LEU A 302 5.65 -19.54 9.18
CA LEU A 302 5.47 -18.27 8.46
C LEU A 302 4.03 -18.12 7.93
N THR A 303 3.43 -19.21 7.48
CA THR A 303 2.04 -19.25 7.03
C THR A 303 1.07 -19.02 8.20
N ILE A 304 1.33 -19.61 9.37
CA ILE A 304 0.55 -19.43 10.59
C ILE A 304 0.63 -17.97 11.05
N PHE A 305 1.84 -17.40 11.12
CA PHE A 305 2.06 -15.98 11.44
C PHE A 305 1.29 -15.05 10.50
N SER A 306 1.40 -15.29 9.19
CA SER A 306 0.71 -14.51 8.17
C SER A 306 -0.81 -14.68 8.21
N SER A 307 -1.31 -15.86 8.60
CA SER A 307 -2.74 -16.13 8.80
C SER A 307 -3.30 -15.35 9.99
N GLY A 308 -2.56 -15.29 11.11
CA GLY A 308 -2.91 -14.43 12.23
C GLY A 308 -2.97 -12.95 11.82
N SER A 309 -1.97 -12.49 11.07
CA SER A 309 -1.92 -11.13 10.51
C SER A 309 -3.12 -10.84 9.57
N PHE A 310 -3.50 -11.79 8.72
CA PHE A 310 -4.67 -11.66 7.84
C PHE A 310 -5.96 -11.43 8.63
N ILE A 311 -6.22 -12.26 9.65
CA ILE A 311 -7.39 -12.13 10.51
C ILE A 311 -7.36 -10.80 11.25
N GLY A 312 -6.22 -10.43 11.84
CA GLY A 312 -6.04 -9.16 12.55
C GLY A 312 -6.31 -7.94 11.67
N ARG A 313 -5.83 -7.94 10.42
CA ARG A 313 -6.04 -6.83 9.48
C ARG A 313 -7.50 -6.66 9.07
N LEU A 314 -8.23 -7.76 8.92
CA LEU A 314 -9.67 -7.70 8.66
C LEU A 314 -10.45 -7.22 9.89
N THR A 315 -10.18 -7.78 11.07
CA THR A 315 -10.92 -7.42 12.29
C THR A 315 -10.69 -5.98 12.70
N VAL A 316 -9.46 -5.46 12.62
CA VAL A 316 -9.16 -4.05 12.93
C VAL A 316 -9.90 -3.10 11.99
N GLY A 317 -10.05 -3.43 10.71
CA GLY A 317 -10.82 -2.63 9.75
C GLY A 317 -12.29 -2.51 10.14
N PHE A 318 -12.90 -3.59 10.63
CA PHE A 318 -14.29 -3.57 11.12
C PHE A 318 -14.41 -2.90 12.48
N VAL A 319 -13.53 -3.23 13.44
CA VAL A 319 -13.57 -2.68 14.80
C VAL A 319 -13.36 -1.16 14.77
N SER A 320 -12.43 -0.65 13.98
CA SER A 320 -12.23 0.80 13.82
C SER A 320 -13.44 1.52 13.22
N ALA A 321 -14.23 0.85 12.39
CA ALA A 321 -15.48 1.39 11.86
C ALA A 321 -16.60 1.44 12.91
N TYR A 322 -16.63 0.50 13.88
CA TYR A 322 -17.63 0.47 14.95
C TYR A 322 -17.30 1.34 16.15
N VAL A 323 -16.04 1.33 16.59
CA VAL A 323 -15.56 2.14 17.73
C VAL A 323 -15.49 3.63 17.36
N GLY A 324 -15.37 3.91 16.05
CA GLY A 324 -15.15 5.25 15.52
C GLY A 324 -13.73 5.72 15.81
N ILE A 325 -13.20 6.60 14.96
CA ILE A 325 -12.00 7.40 15.27
C ILE A 325 -12.43 8.49 16.27
N ARG A 326 -12.92 8.09 17.45
CA ARG A 326 -13.07 9.00 18.58
C ARG A 326 -11.68 9.14 19.19
N GLY A 327 -10.96 10.15 18.72
CA GLY A 327 -9.62 10.45 19.22
C GLY A 327 -9.64 10.54 20.76
N PRO A 328 -8.63 10.00 21.47
CA PRO A 328 -8.54 10.12 22.93
C PRO A 328 -8.43 11.56 23.44
N PHE A 329 -8.20 12.54 22.55
CA PHE A 329 -7.76 13.89 22.91
C PHE A 329 -8.76 15.03 22.61
N TRP A 330 -9.97 14.76 22.10
CA TRP A 330 -10.86 15.84 21.62
C TRP A 330 -12.21 15.99 22.33
N ASN A 331 -12.39 15.39 23.51
CA ASN A 331 -13.52 15.72 24.38
C ASN A 331 -13.23 16.90 25.34
N HIS A 332 -12.11 17.64 25.15
CA HIS A 332 -11.73 18.74 26.04
C HIS A 332 -11.53 20.11 25.36
N VAL A 333 -11.88 20.26 24.09
CA VAL A 333 -11.78 21.57 23.40
C VAL A 333 -13.15 22.16 23.02
N SER A 334 -14.27 21.50 23.30
CA SER A 334 -15.60 22.10 23.17
C SER A 334 -16.06 22.88 24.42
N GLY A 335 -15.11 23.39 25.21
CA GLY A 335 -15.40 23.90 26.55
C GLY A 335 -14.61 25.13 26.99
N LEU A 336 -13.84 25.81 26.13
CA LEU A 336 -13.25 27.10 26.46
C LEU A 336 -13.14 28.00 25.21
N THR A 337 -13.86 29.13 25.31
CA THR A 337 -13.93 30.34 24.46
C THR A 337 -14.58 30.23 23.09
#